data_AF-A0AAJ8JVK5-F1
#
_entry.id   AF-A0AAJ8JVK5-F1
#
_cell.length_a   1.000
_cell.length_b   1.000
_cell.length_c   1.000
_cell.angle_alpha   90.00
_cell.angle_beta   90.00
_cell.angle_gamma   90.00
#
_symmetry.space_group_name_H-M   'P 1'
#
loop_
_entity.id
_entity.type
_entity.pdbx_description
1 polymer ?
#
loop_
_entity_poly.entity_id
_entity_poly.type
_entity_poly.pdbx_seq_one_letter_code
_entity_poly.pdbx_strand_id
1 'polypeptide(L)'
;MPPKYILTPEQQAIAEQRRAERAARKATDAKKDESMKFLRREWLELRTAHNPIKVLTWNTENLCSPQRWHIMLNVKSFACRYVHVGYPRFDGQECDMLPALLPSLPNHTPITAAGPGKSHGLVILYNNSIFTQLSSKVIHLDFENLIDNHPDGNSMETTALMKRARASSRYTKNIALLAALSSNTNPKNGVIVATTHLFWHPKYTYERTRQALVLTRAIRKWQSEDGLVHWPVLLAGDLNTQPSEATYHLLASPHIPLSLAQRQDLQESLVVHNSVEKIPLIPPCSSTQTTVPDLSASANSGTSTPGQIKTAEEKEEDHDDKDDKIAANCRSPMLDGSDGLPTVDRLVKLYQEEFPFQGAMSVYDYVFILPSHPSLSLTRKQVEVDITKVICPPHPDQLGKGLPRKEVCASDHVAVGCELDIMW
;
A
#
# COMPACT_ATOMS: atom_id res chain seq x y z
N MET A 1 9.69 -33.49 23.69
CA MET A 1 9.71 -32.02 23.86
C MET A 1 11.09 -31.54 23.47
N PRO A 2 11.26 -30.62 22.51
CA PRO A 2 12.57 -30.05 22.24
C PRO A 2 13.04 -29.25 23.48
N PRO A 3 14.35 -29.25 23.79
CA PRO A 3 14.88 -28.49 24.91
C PRO A 3 14.62 -26.99 24.71
N LYS A 4 14.17 -26.31 25.77
CA LYS A 4 14.02 -24.85 25.77
C LYS A 4 15.39 -24.25 25.47
N TYR A 5 15.46 -23.41 24.44
CA TYR A 5 16.64 -22.63 24.13
C TYR A 5 16.91 -21.65 25.29
N ILE A 6 18.04 -21.82 25.96
CA ILE A 6 18.49 -20.94 27.05
C ILE A 6 19.59 -20.06 26.47
N LEU A 7 19.35 -18.75 26.42
CA LEU A 7 20.34 -17.78 25.99
C LEU A 7 21.59 -17.90 26.86
N THR A 8 22.77 -17.87 26.22
CA THR A 8 24.03 -17.86 26.96
C THR A 8 24.16 -16.55 27.76
N PRO A 9 24.93 -16.54 28.87
CA PRO A 9 25.19 -15.32 29.62
C PRO A 9 25.74 -14.17 28.76
N GLU A 10 26.50 -14.50 27.72
CA GLU A 10 27.05 -13.54 26.76
C GLU A 10 25.95 -12.95 25.85
N GLN A 11 24.99 -13.76 25.39
CA GLN A 11 23.83 -13.27 24.63
C GLN A 11 22.90 -12.39 25.48
N GLN A 12 22.75 -12.71 26.77
CA GLN A 12 21.99 -11.89 27.72
C GLN A 12 22.67 -10.53 27.94
N ALA A 13 23.99 -10.50 28.09
CA ALA A 13 24.75 -9.26 28.22
C ALA A 13 24.64 -8.37 26.97
N ILE A 14 24.72 -8.95 25.77
CA ILE A 14 24.52 -8.21 24.51
C ILE A 14 23.09 -7.65 24.42
N ALA A 15 22.08 -8.42 24.82
CA ALA A 15 20.70 -7.97 24.82
C ALA A 15 20.46 -6.82 25.82
N GLU A 16 21.03 -6.89 27.01
CA GLU A 16 20.96 -5.84 28.02
C GLU A 16 21.71 -4.58 27.58
N GLN A 17 22.89 -4.72 26.96
CA GLN A 17 23.63 -3.60 26.40
C GLN A 17 22.82 -2.89 25.30
N ARG A 18 22.26 -3.65 24.35
CA ARG A 18 21.38 -3.09 23.29
C ARG A 18 20.15 -2.41 23.89
N ARG A 19 19.58 -2.94 24.98
CA ARG A 19 18.43 -2.35 25.68
C ARG A 19 18.81 -1.04 26.37
N ALA A 20 19.96 -1.00 27.02
CA ALA A 20 20.50 0.19 27.68
C ALA A 20 20.85 1.29 26.66
N GLU A 21 21.48 0.94 25.54
CA GLU A 21 21.77 1.87 24.44
C GLU A 21 20.49 2.45 23.82
N ARG A 22 19.46 1.62 23.60
CA ARG A 22 18.14 2.08 23.13
C ARG A 22 17.45 3.01 24.14
N ALA A 23 17.55 2.71 25.44
CA ALA A 23 16.97 3.54 26.50
C ALA A 23 17.70 4.88 26.64
N ALA A 24 19.04 4.87 26.57
CA ALA A 24 19.85 6.09 26.58
C ALA A 24 19.53 6.98 25.39
N ARG A 25 19.45 6.42 24.17
CA ARG A 25 19.01 7.15 22.96
C ARG A 25 17.66 7.84 23.16
N LYS A 26 16.65 7.09 23.64
CA LYS A 26 15.31 7.64 23.96
C LYS A 26 15.37 8.80 24.97
N ALA A 27 16.22 8.72 25.98
CA ALA A 27 16.37 9.77 26.99
C ALA A 27 17.05 11.04 26.42
N THR A 28 17.99 10.88 25.49
CA THR A 28 18.61 12.00 24.75
C THR A 28 17.61 12.67 23.80
N ASP A 29 16.80 11.89 23.10
CA ASP A 29 15.80 12.40 22.15
C ASP A 29 14.65 13.14 22.86
N ALA A 30 14.30 12.73 24.09
CA ALA A 30 13.31 13.41 24.92
C ALA A 30 13.73 14.82 25.39
N LYS A 31 15.02 15.18 25.31
CA LYS A 31 15.55 16.51 25.72
C LYS A 31 15.59 17.54 24.60
N LYS A 32 15.30 17.18 23.35
CA LYS A 32 15.20 18.11 22.21
C LYS A 32 13.75 18.53 21.98
N ASP A 33 13.20 19.30 22.91
CA ASP A 33 11.95 20.04 22.71
C ASP A 33 12.27 21.42 22.10
N GLU A 34 12.94 21.42 20.95
CA GLU A 34 13.10 22.64 20.16
C GLU A 34 11.81 22.86 19.35
N SER A 35 11.25 24.06 19.47
CA SER A 35 10.02 24.52 18.83
C SER A 35 9.81 23.90 17.44
N MET A 36 8.78 23.06 17.32
CA MET A 36 8.39 22.44 16.05
C MET A 36 8.14 23.53 14.99
N LYS A 37 9.01 23.62 13.98
CA LYS A 37 8.81 24.50 12.83
C LYS A 37 7.98 23.77 11.79
N PHE A 38 6.76 24.25 11.57
CA PHE A 38 5.93 23.80 10.47
C PHE A 38 6.61 24.13 9.14
N LEU A 39 6.99 23.10 8.39
CA LEU A 39 7.52 23.25 7.04
C LEU A 39 6.35 23.29 6.06
N ARG A 40 5.91 24.50 5.75
CA ARG A 40 4.93 24.73 4.67
C ARG A 40 5.60 24.36 3.35
N ARG A 41 4.93 23.51 2.57
CA ARG A 41 5.35 23.17 1.21
C ARG A 41 4.49 23.93 0.21
N GLU A 42 5.14 24.45 -0.82
CA GLU A 42 4.49 25.18 -1.89
C GLU A 42 3.86 24.21 -2.89
N TRP A 43 2.81 24.68 -3.55
CA TRP A 43 2.20 23.98 -4.68
C TRP A 43 2.77 24.60 -5.95
N LEU A 44 3.46 23.80 -6.75
CA LEU A 44 3.93 24.20 -8.06
C LEU A 44 2.75 24.13 -9.03
N GLU A 45 2.43 25.25 -9.67
CA GLU A 45 1.39 25.33 -10.69
C GLU A 45 1.96 24.91 -12.05
N LEU A 46 1.30 23.93 -12.67
CA LEU A 46 1.65 23.42 -13.99
C LEU A 46 0.69 23.95 -15.05
N ARG A 47 -0.61 24.04 -14.72
CA ARG A 47 -1.70 24.48 -15.60
C ARG A 47 -2.83 25.10 -14.77
N THR A 48 -3.71 25.84 -15.44
CA THR A 48 -4.94 26.37 -14.84
C THR A 48 -6.00 25.26 -14.71
N ALA A 49 -6.68 25.17 -13.57
CA ALA A 49 -7.77 24.22 -13.33
C ALA A 49 -9.14 24.92 -13.38
N HIS A 50 -10.15 24.22 -13.88
CA HIS A 50 -11.55 24.64 -13.81
C HIS A 50 -12.24 24.12 -12.56
N ASN A 51 -12.16 22.80 -12.30
CA ASN A 51 -12.77 22.15 -11.16
C ASN A 51 -11.74 21.32 -10.39
N PRO A 52 -10.82 21.98 -9.66
CA PRO A 52 -9.68 21.31 -9.05
C PRO A 52 -10.09 20.38 -7.91
N ILE A 53 -9.60 19.14 -7.97
CA ILE A 53 -9.64 18.15 -6.89
C ILE A 53 -8.21 17.92 -6.45
N LYS A 54 -7.87 18.34 -5.23
CA LYS A 54 -6.57 17.97 -4.66
C LYS A 54 -6.62 16.55 -4.13
N VAL A 55 -5.51 15.86 -4.29
CA VAL A 55 -5.24 14.51 -3.83
C VAL A 55 -3.97 14.58 -2.99
N LEU A 56 -3.99 13.91 -1.86
CA LEU A 56 -2.81 13.68 -1.04
C LEU A 56 -2.70 12.19 -0.76
N THR A 57 -1.48 11.66 -0.79
CA THR A 57 -1.09 10.33 -0.30
C THR A 57 0.05 10.48 0.71
N TRP A 58 0.07 9.66 1.75
CA TRP A 58 1.05 9.81 2.84
C TRP A 58 1.19 8.56 3.70
N ASN A 59 2.32 7.86 3.67
CA ASN A 59 2.64 6.84 4.67
C ASN A 59 3.08 7.50 5.99
N THR A 60 2.41 7.16 7.09
CA THR A 60 2.50 7.83 8.40
C THR A 60 3.35 7.07 9.44
N GLU A 61 4.14 6.08 9.02
CA GLU A 61 4.97 5.25 9.89
C GLU A 61 5.80 6.08 10.92
N ASN A 62 5.96 5.49 12.11
CA ASN A 62 6.85 5.87 13.21
C ASN A 62 7.76 7.09 12.99
N LEU A 63 7.24 8.26 13.35
CA LEU A 63 8.05 9.36 13.84
C LEU A 63 8.66 9.01 15.22
N CYS A 64 9.62 8.08 15.22
CA CYS A 64 10.60 7.87 16.29
C CYS A 64 11.82 8.80 16.13
N SER A 65 11.64 9.92 15.43
CA SER A 65 12.47 11.12 15.54
C SER A 65 11.58 12.24 16.08
N PRO A 66 12.04 13.09 17.03
CA PRO A 66 11.25 14.17 17.62
C PRO A 66 10.68 15.21 16.64
N GLN A 67 11.00 15.13 15.34
CA GLN A 67 10.50 16.03 14.30
C GLN A 67 9.15 15.57 13.75
N ARG A 68 8.11 15.59 14.57
CA ARG A 68 6.76 15.19 14.16
C ARG A 68 6.19 16.16 13.12
N TRP A 69 6.01 15.66 11.89
CA TRP A 69 5.44 16.38 10.75
C TRP A 69 3.94 16.57 10.93
N HIS A 70 3.52 17.73 11.44
CA HIS A 70 2.14 18.15 11.36
C HIS A 70 1.93 18.93 10.06
N ILE A 71 1.35 18.29 9.04
CA ILE A 71 0.93 18.99 7.83
C ILE A 71 -0.46 19.58 8.09
N MET A 72 -0.55 20.90 8.28
CA MET A 72 -1.83 21.62 8.16
C MET A 72 -2.30 21.52 6.72
N LEU A 73 -3.29 20.67 6.49
CA LEU A 73 -4.00 20.59 5.23
C LEU A 73 -5.33 21.29 5.41
N ASN A 74 -5.32 22.60 5.23
CA ASN A 74 -6.53 23.39 5.06
C ASN A 74 -7.03 23.16 3.62
N VAL A 75 -7.80 22.09 3.37
CA VAL A 75 -8.14 21.74 1.99
C VAL A 75 -9.56 21.21 1.82
N LYS A 76 -10.32 21.92 0.98
CA LYS A 76 -11.62 21.54 0.41
C LYS A 76 -11.47 20.44 -0.65
N SER A 77 -10.82 19.32 -0.33
CA SER A 77 -10.38 18.36 -1.35
C SER A 77 -10.41 16.90 -0.92
N PHE A 78 -10.20 16.00 -1.87
CA PHE A 78 -9.99 14.59 -1.65
C PHE A 78 -8.66 14.37 -0.90
N ALA A 79 -8.63 13.41 0.03
CA ALA A 79 -7.41 13.07 0.74
C ALA A 79 -7.31 11.54 0.79
N CYS A 80 -6.57 10.93 -0.13
CA CYS A 80 -6.19 9.53 -0.02
C CYS A 80 -5.11 9.38 1.05
N ARG A 81 -5.43 9.72 2.29
CA ARG A 81 -4.47 9.61 3.39
C ARG A 81 -4.39 8.17 3.82
N TYR A 82 -3.19 7.66 4.02
CA TYR A 82 -3.04 6.55 4.94
C TYR A 82 -3.46 7.04 6.30
N VAL A 83 -4.50 6.41 6.80
CA VAL A 83 -4.81 6.43 8.20
C VAL A 83 -5.04 4.99 8.58
N HIS A 84 -4.31 4.53 9.57
CA HIS A 84 -4.57 3.28 10.21
C HIS A 84 -5.74 3.46 11.18
N VAL A 85 -6.46 2.37 11.40
CA VAL A 85 -7.51 2.28 12.41
C VAL A 85 -7.18 1.11 13.29
N GLY A 86 -6.67 1.41 14.49
CA GLY A 86 -6.50 0.43 15.55
C GLY A 86 -7.85 0.09 16.19
N TYR A 87 -8.17 -1.20 16.28
CA TYR A 87 -9.17 -1.72 17.23
C TYR A 87 -8.53 -1.93 18.60
N PRO A 88 -9.30 -1.82 19.70
CA PRO A 88 -8.74 -1.79 21.03
C PRO A 88 -8.25 -3.18 21.46
N ARG A 89 -6.95 -3.43 21.32
CA ARG A 89 -6.14 -4.27 22.22
C ARG A 89 -4.64 -4.03 21.98
N PHE A 90 -4.07 -3.20 22.84
CA PHE A 90 -2.66 -3.08 23.25
C PHE A 90 -1.53 -3.04 22.19
N ASP A 91 -0.94 -1.83 22.12
CA ASP A 91 0.46 -1.45 21.84
C ASP A 91 1.15 -1.88 20.54
N GLY A 92 1.35 -0.90 19.66
CA GLY A 92 2.55 -0.80 18.84
C GLY A 92 2.32 -0.48 17.36
N GLN A 93 2.28 0.82 17.06
CA GLN A 93 2.76 1.44 15.82
C GLN A 93 2.06 1.01 14.54
N GLU A 94 1.18 1.91 14.11
CA GLU A 94 0.92 2.39 12.75
C GLU A 94 -0.57 2.85 12.78
N CYS A 95 -0.77 4.19 12.75
CA CYS A 95 -1.94 5.06 13.07
C CYS A 95 -2.93 4.68 14.17
N ASP A 96 -2.53 5.13 15.36
CA ASP A 96 -3.44 5.57 16.42
C ASP A 96 -3.97 7.02 16.18
N MET A 97 -3.71 7.62 15.00
CA MET A 97 -3.89 9.05 14.74
C MET A 97 -5.20 9.44 14.03
N LEU A 98 -6.01 8.50 13.50
CA LEU A 98 -7.29 8.86 12.84
C LEU A 98 -8.19 9.69 13.77
N PRO A 99 -8.42 9.30 15.03
CA PRO A 99 -9.23 10.10 15.95
C PRO A 99 -8.65 11.49 16.21
N ALA A 100 -7.32 11.64 16.18
CA ALA A 100 -6.66 12.93 16.33
C ALA A 100 -6.75 13.80 15.08
N LEU A 101 -6.89 13.20 13.90
CA LEU A 101 -6.93 13.90 12.62
C LEU A 101 -8.34 14.38 12.25
N LEU A 102 -9.37 13.56 12.48
CA LEU A 102 -10.75 13.84 12.08
C LEU A 102 -11.28 15.21 12.54
N PRO A 103 -10.99 15.71 13.77
CA PRO A 103 -11.42 17.05 14.18
C PRO A 103 -10.89 18.18 13.29
N SER A 104 -9.74 17.99 12.64
CA SER A 104 -9.16 18.97 11.69
C SER A 104 -9.72 18.86 10.27
N LEU A 105 -10.54 17.83 9.99
CA LEU A 105 -11.12 17.52 8.70
C LEU A 105 -12.64 17.27 8.82
N PRO A 106 -13.42 18.28 9.26
CA PRO A 106 -14.83 18.10 9.64
C PRO A 106 -15.75 17.67 8.48
N ASN A 107 -15.33 17.88 7.23
CA ASN A 107 -16.09 17.50 6.04
C ASN A 107 -15.56 16.20 5.40
N HIS A 108 -14.71 15.44 6.10
CA HIS A 108 -14.12 14.23 5.54
C HIS A 108 -14.68 12.98 6.21
N THR A 109 -15.12 12.04 5.39
CA THR A 109 -15.57 10.72 5.86
C THR A 109 -14.47 9.69 5.62
N PRO A 110 -14.10 8.88 6.63
CA PRO A 110 -13.13 7.80 6.48
C PRO A 110 -13.77 6.52 5.93
N ILE A 111 -13.03 5.84 5.08
CA ILE A 111 -13.24 4.44 4.68
C ILE A 111 -11.99 3.69 5.09
N THR A 112 -12.12 2.61 5.86
CA THR A 112 -10.98 1.97 6.54
C THR A 112 -10.95 0.47 6.24
N ALA A 113 -9.76 -0.11 6.08
CA ALA A 113 -9.58 -1.56 5.97
C ALA A 113 -8.22 -2.00 6.53
N ALA A 114 -8.14 -3.17 7.16
CA ALA A 114 -6.89 -3.70 7.69
C ALA A 114 -6.61 -5.12 7.17
N GLY A 115 -5.32 -5.43 7.05
CA GLY A 115 -4.88 -6.77 6.65
C GLY A 115 -5.18 -7.82 7.73
N PRO A 116 -5.24 -9.11 7.38
CA PRO A 116 -5.59 -10.17 8.32
C PRO A 116 -4.56 -10.28 9.45
N GLY A 117 -5.01 -10.03 10.68
CA GLY A 117 -4.14 -10.05 11.86
C GLY A 117 -3.14 -8.90 11.93
N LYS A 118 -3.29 -7.85 11.10
CA LYS A 118 -2.51 -6.62 11.20
C LYS A 118 -3.21 -5.63 12.12
N SER A 119 -2.45 -4.96 12.99
CA SER A 119 -2.90 -3.82 13.81
C SER A 119 -3.10 -2.55 12.97
N HIS A 120 -2.62 -2.58 11.73
CA HIS A 120 -2.44 -1.44 10.85
C HIS A 120 -3.13 -1.72 9.51
N GLY A 121 -3.77 -0.69 8.94
CA GLY A 121 -4.50 -0.74 7.69
C GLY A 121 -4.43 0.53 6.82
N LEU A 122 -5.30 0.58 5.83
CA LEU A 122 -5.44 1.64 4.85
C LEU A 122 -6.67 2.49 5.17
N VAL A 123 -6.61 3.77 4.81
CA VAL A 123 -7.77 4.67 4.81
C VAL A 123 -7.88 5.45 3.51
N ILE A 124 -9.11 5.79 3.16
CA ILE A 124 -9.46 6.83 2.21
C ILE A 124 -10.30 7.86 2.94
N LEU A 125 -9.88 9.13 2.93
CA LEU A 125 -10.67 10.26 3.44
C LEU A 125 -11.21 11.07 2.27
N TYR A 126 -12.53 11.05 2.09
CA TYR A 126 -13.17 11.80 1.02
C TYR A 126 -13.98 12.96 1.57
N ASN A 127 -14.00 14.09 0.85
CA ASN A 127 -14.80 15.24 1.24
C ASN A 127 -16.28 14.97 0.93
N ASN A 128 -17.08 14.77 1.97
CA ASN A 128 -18.50 14.42 1.88
C ASN A 128 -19.37 15.55 1.32
N SER A 129 -18.87 16.78 1.28
CA SER A 129 -19.55 17.91 0.64
C SER A 129 -19.43 17.86 -0.88
N ILE A 130 -18.42 17.16 -1.42
CA ILE A 130 -18.14 17.05 -2.87
C ILE A 130 -18.57 15.68 -3.40
N PHE A 131 -18.34 14.62 -2.63
CA PHE A 131 -18.57 13.24 -3.05
C PHE A 131 -19.44 12.47 -2.07
N THR A 132 -20.16 11.48 -2.59
CA THR A 132 -20.83 10.43 -1.84
C THR A 132 -20.23 9.08 -2.21
N GLN A 133 -19.92 8.25 -1.21
CA GLN A 133 -19.47 6.88 -1.45
C GLN A 133 -20.62 6.03 -1.99
N LEU A 134 -20.43 5.42 -3.17
CA LEU A 134 -21.36 4.43 -3.72
C LEU A 134 -21.06 3.03 -3.19
N SER A 135 -19.80 2.62 -3.29
CA SER A 135 -19.33 1.30 -2.90
C SER A 135 -17.85 1.37 -2.47
N SER A 136 -17.42 0.38 -1.70
CA SER A 136 -16.02 0.20 -1.31
C SER A 136 -15.68 -1.28 -1.30
N LYS A 137 -14.41 -1.62 -1.58
CA LYS A 137 -13.94 -2.99 -1.71
C LYS A 137 -12.54 -3.13 -1.12
N VAL A 138 -12.30 -4.21 -0.39
CA VAL A 138 -10.96 -4.61 0.03
C VAL A 138 -10.50 -5.73 -0.87
N ILE A 139 -9.30 -5.60 -1.43
CA ILE A 139 -8.67 -6.62 -2.25
C ILE A 139 -7.54 -7.23 -1.44
N HIS A 140 -7.55 -8.55 -1.24
CA HIS A 140 -6.45 -9.26 -0.60
C HIS A 140 -5.48 -9.75 -1.67
N LEU A 141 -4.33 -9.08 -1.81
CA LEU A 141 -3.43 -9.23 -2.97
C LEU A 141 -2.84 -10.64 -3.11
N ASP A 142 -2.67 -11.37 -1.99
CA ASP A 142 -2.20 -12.76 -2.00
C ASP A 142 -3.24 -13.76 -2.57
N PHE A 143 -4.49 -13.34 -2.75
CA PHE A 143 -5.60 -14.20 -3.21
C PHE A 143 -6.02 -13.91 -4.65
N GLU A 144 -5.53 -12.82 -5.24
CA GLU A 144 -5.82 -12.46 -6.62
C GLU A 144 -5.02 -13.33 -7.60
N ASN A 145 -5.71 -13.79 -8.64
CA ASN A 145 -5.10 -14.59 -9.69
C ASN A 145 -4.29 -13.69 -10.63
N LEU A 146 -3.08 -14.14 -10.96
CA LEU A 146 -2.27 -13.56 -12.04
C LEU A 146 -2.47 -14.32 -13.36
N ILE A 147 -2.82 -15.59 -13.30
CA ILE A 147 -3.10 -16.39 -14.48
C ILE A 147 -4.57 -16.77 -14.44
N ASP A 148 -5.30 -16.41 -15.49
CA ASP A 148 -6.71 -16.73 -15.65
C ASP A 148 -6.85 -18.22 -15.99
N ASN A 149 -6.74 -19.07 -14.98
CA ASN A 149 -7.18 -20.45 -15.02
C ASN A 149 -8.38 -20.54 -14.08
N HIS A 150 -9.57 -20.75 -14.65
CA HIS A 150 -10.79 -20.98 -13.88
C HIS A 150 -11.00 -22.49 -13.76
N PRO A 151 -10.53 -23.17 -12.70
CA PRO A 151 -10.96 -24.53 -12.45
C PRO A 151 -12.40 -24.51 -11.95
N ASP A 152 -13.33 -25.06 -12.72
CA ASP A 152 -14.64 -25.45 -12.21
C ASP A 152 -14.48 -26.75 -11.40
N GLY A 153 -14.80 -26.73 -10.11
CA GLY A 153 -14.85 -27.93 -9.26
C GLY A 153 -14.09 -27.80 -7.94
N ASN A 154 -14.22 -28.80 -7.07
CA ASN A 154 -13.72 -28.78 -5.69
C ASN A 154 -12.77 -29.98 -5.41
N SER A 155 -11.85 -30.26 -6.33
CA SER A 155 -10.89 -31.38 -6.21
C SER A 155 -9.53 -30.94 -5.66
N MET A 156 -8.68 -31.90 -5.26
CA MET A 156 -7.29 -31.63 -4.86
C MET A 156 -6.47 -30.99 -6.01
N GLU A 157 -6.80 -31.33 -7.26
CA GLU A 157 -6.23 -30.72 -8.47
C GLU A 157 -6.68 -29.25 -8.63
N THR A 158 -7.94 -28.95 -8.30
CA THR A 158 -8.45 -27.56 -8.23
C THR A 158 -7.64 -26.72 -7.24
N THR A 159 -7.29 -27.28 -6.07
CA THR A 159 -6.52 -26.57 -5.05
C THR A 159 -5.12 -26.19 -5.53
N ALA A 160 -4.40 -27.14 -6.14
CA ALA A 160 -3.09 -26.88 -6.73
C ALA A 160 -3.18 -25.89 -7.90
N LEU A 161 -4.24 -25.95 -8.70
CA LEU A 161 -4.45 -25.00 -9.78
C LEU A 161 -4.73 -23.58 -9.28
N MET A 162 -5.54 -23.42 -8.22
CA MET A 162 -5.79 -22.12 -7.59
C MET A 162 -4.49 -21.51 -7.04
N LYS A 163 -3.65 -22.29 -6.34
CA LYS A 163 -2.36 -21.80 -5.84
C LYS A 163 -1.43 -21.38 -6.98
N ARG A 164 -1.38 -22.15 -8.09
CA ARG A 164 -0.60 -21.80 -9.28
C ARG A 164 -1.13 -20.56 -9.99
N ALA A 165 -2.45 -20.42 -10.11
CA ALA A 165 -3.09 -19.24 -10.72
C ALA A 165 -2.73 -17.95 -9.99
N ARG A 166 -2.58 -18.02 -8.66
CA ARG A 166 -2.08 -16.92 -7.83
C ARG A 166 -0.62 -16.62 -8.02
N ALA A 167 0.22 -17.47 -8.59
CA ALA A 167 1.62 -17.15 -8.94
C ALA A 167 2.39 -16.29 -7.90
N SER A 168 2.20 -16.58 -6.60
CA SER A 168 2.70 -15.73 -5.51
C SER A 168 4.10 -16.18 -5.10
N SER A 169 5.03 -15.24 -4.97
CA SER A 169 6.40 -15.53 -4.52
C SER A 169 6.53 -15.52 -3.00
N ARG A 170 5.62 -14.84 -2.29
CA ARG A 170 5.60 -14.72 -0.83
C ARG A 170 4.18 -14.50 -0.31
N TYR A 171 3.93 -14.85 0.96
CA TYR A 171 2.68 -14.49 1.65
C TYR A 171 2.90 -13.17 2.38
N THR A 172 2.28 -12.10 1.89
CA THR A 172 2.56 -10.72 2.35
C THR A 172 1.50 -10.14 3.27
N LYS A 173 0.27 -10.69 3.19
CA LYS A 173 -0.94 -10.16 3.83
C LYS A 173 -1.24 -8.72 3.44
N ASN A 174 -0.74 -8.28 2.28
CA ASN A 174 -1.01 -6.95 1.77
C ASN A 174 -2.42 -6.89 1.19
N ILE A 175 -3.04 -5.74 1.38
CA ILE A 175 -4.38 -5.45 0.89
C ILE A 175 -4.35 -4.17 0.07
N ALA A 176 -5.36 -3.99 -0.78
CA ALA A 176 -5.74 -2.69 -1.31
C ALA A 176 -7.15 -2.32 -0.84
N LEU A 177 -7.39 -1.02 -0.65
CA LEU A 177 -8.68 -0.44 -0.34
C LEU A 177 -9.15 0.40 -1.52
N LEU A 178 -10.33 0.09 -2.04
CA LEU A 178 -10.95 0.75 -3.17
C LEU A 178 -12.24 1.45 -2.73
N ALA A 179 -12.52 2.63 -3.28
CA ALA A 179 -13.73 3.40 -3.06
C ALA A 179 -14.24 4.02 -4.36
N ALA A 180 -15.52 3.83 -4.66
CA ALA A 180 -16.21 4.48 -5.77
C ALA A 180 -16.95 5.70 -5.21
N LEU A 181 -16.57 6.88 -5.68
CA LEU A 181 -17.03 8.16 -5.15
C LEU A 181 -17.79 8.93 -6.23
N SER A 182 -19.10 9.05 -6.06
CA SER A 182 -19.98 9.79 -6.96
C SER A 182 -19.97 11.27 -6.61
N SER A 183 -19.94 12.14 -7.62
CA SER A 183 -20.06 13.58 -7.43
C SER A 183 -21.45 13.95 -6.93
N ASN A 184 -21.51 14.78 -5.88
CA ASN A 184 -22.78 15.29 -5.35
C ASN A 184 -23.48 16.25 -6.33
N THR A 185 -22.76 16.85 -7.28
CA THR A 185 -23.35 17.78 -8.27
C THR A 185 -23.91 17.06 -9.49
N ASN A 186 -23.32 15.94 -9.89
CA ASN A 186 -23.80 15.10 -10.99
C ASN A 186 -23.46 13.63 -10.69
N PRO A 187 -24.44 12.80 -10.29
CA PRO A 187 -24.18 11.42 -9.91
C PRO A 187 -23.61 10.52 -11.02
N LYS A 188 -23.74 10.93 -12.29
CA LYS A 188 -23.13 10.24 -13.43
C LYS A 188 -21.61 10.38 -13.45
N ASN A 189 -21.10 11.42 -12.79
CA ASN A 189 -19.68 11.70 -12.68
C ASN A 189 -19.17 11.14 -11.36
N GLY A 190 -17.97 10.57 -11.37
CA GLY A 190 -17.35 10.05 -10.17
C GLY A 190 -15.96 9.53 -10.44
N VAL A 191 -15.27 9.18 -9.37
CA VAL A 191 -13.88 8.71 -9.41
C VAL A 191 -13.77 7.43 -8.59
N ILE A 192 -12.99 6.49 -9.09
CA ILE A 192 -12.55 5.35 -8.30
C ILE A 192 -11.19 5.68 -7.70
N VAL A 193 -11.08 5.51 -6.39
CA VAL A 193 -9.82 5.69 -5.69
C VAL A 193 -9.41 4.37 -5.10
N ALA A 194 -8.20 3.94 -5.46
CA ALA A 194 -7.54 2.77 -4.90
C ALA A 194 -6.33 3.22 -4.09
N THR A 195 -6.13 2.58 -2.94
CA THR A 195 -4.90 2.71 -2.17
C THR A 195 -4.38 1.37 -1.68
N THR A 196 -3.07 1.25 -1.53
CA THR A 196 -2.39 0.00 -1.15
C THR A 196 -1.05 0.29 -0.52
N HIS A 197 -0.52 -0.62 0.29
CA HIS A 197 0.88 -0.60 0.71
C HIS A 197 1.52 -1.87 0.17
N LEU A 198 2.28 -1.76 -0.93
CA LEU A 198 2.88 -2.93 -1.58
C LEU A 198 4.04 -3.49 -0.74
N PHE A 199 4.50 -4.69 -1.08
CA PHE A 199 5.49 -5.40 -0.28
C PHE A 199 6.82 -4.66 -0.18
N TRP A 200 7.22 -4.32 1.05
CA TRP A 200 8.29 -3.35 1.31
C TRP A 200 9.71 -3.83 0.99
N HIS A 201 9.97 -5.14 1.04
CA HIS A 201 11.34 -5.63 1.09
C HIS A 201 12.08 -5.40 -0.25
N PRO A 202 13.21 -4.66 -0.28
CA PRO A 202 13.87 -4.24 -1.52
C PRO A 202 14.19 -5.38 -2.49
N LYS A 203 14.72 -6.50 -1.99
CA LYS A 203 15.05 -7.71 -2.78
C LYS A 203 13.86 -8.45 -3.42
N TYR A 204 12.61 -8.03 -3.21
CA TYR A 204 11.41 -8.71 -3.73
C TYR A 204 10.64 -7.87 -4.77
N THR A 205 11.37 -7.27 -5.71
CA THR A 205 10.81 -6.50 -6.82
C THR A 205 9.81 -7.30 -7.65
N TYR A 206 10.04 -8.60 -7.84
CA TYR A 206 9.10 -9.49 -8.53
C TYR A 206 7.74 -9.55 -7.83
N GLU A 207 7.70 -9.74 -6.50
CA GLU A 207 6.45 -9.78 -5.74
C GLU A 207 5.72 -8.44 -5.81
N ARG A 208 6.43 -7.31 -5.64
CA ARG A 208 5.84 -5.97 -5.79
C ARG A 208 5.22 -5.78 -7.17
N THR A 209 5.95 -6.18 -8.22
CA THR A 209 5.50 -6.10 -9.61
C THR A 209 4.26 -6.97 -9.85
N ARG A 210 4.25 -8.20 -9.32
CA ARG A 210 3.07 -9.06 -9.32
C ARG A 210 1.88 -8.39 -8.61
N GLN A 211 2.07 -7.85 -7.42
CA GLN A 211 1.02 -7.21 -6.63
C GLN A 211 0.39 -6.00 -7.33
N ALA A 212 1.21 -5.16 -7.96
CA ALA A 212 0.75 -4.01 -8.74
C ALA A 212 -0.12 -4.42 -9.94
N LEU A 213 0.25 -5.51 -10.62
CA LEU A 213 -0.51 -6.04 -11.75
C LEU A 213 -1.86 -6.62 -11.33
N VAL A 214 -1.88 -7.48 -10.31
CA VAL A 214 -3.15 -8.08 -9.84
C VAL A 214 -4.08 -7.03 -9.24
N LEU A 215 -3.54 -5.98 -8.59
CA LEU A 215 -4.34 -4.84 -8.15
C LEU A 215 -4.98 -4.10 -9.33
N THR A 216 -4.22 -3.83 -10.39
CA THR A 216 -4.73 -3.17 -11.60
C THR A 216 -5.88 -3.97 -12.22
N ARG A 217 -5.73 -5.30 -12.32
CA ARG A 217 -6.78 -6.21 -12.78
C ARG A 217 -8.01 -6.18 -11.88
N ALA A 218 -7.81 -6.25 -10.56
CA ALA A 218 -8.90 -6.22 -9.60
C ALA A 218 -9.70 -4.91 -9.68
N ILE A 219 -9.03 -3.77 -9.86
CA ILE A 219 -9.70 -2.47 -10.05
C ILE A 219 -10.58 -2.49 -11.30
N ARG A 220 -10.06 -2.97 -12.44
CA ARG A 220 -10.79 -2.98 -13.71
C ARG A 220 -11.92 -3.98 -13.75
N LYS A 221 -11.72 -5.15 -13.13
CA LYS A 221 -12.78 -6.11 -12.91
C LYS A 221 -13.91 -5.47 -12.12
N TRP A 222 -13.58 -4.76 -11.03
CA TRP A 222 -14.59 -4.05 -10.24
C TRP A 222 -15.27 -2.90 -11.01
N GLN A 223 -14.53 -2.14 -11.83
CA GLN A 223 -15.13 -1.16 -12.74
C GLN A 223 -16.18 -1.78 -13.67
N SER A 224 -15.89 -2.96 -14.21
CA SER A 224 -16.80 -3.67 -15.10
C SER A 224 -18.02 -4.20 -14.34
N GLU A 225 -17.82 -4.83 -13.18
CA GLU A 225 -18.88 -5.37 -12.32
C GLU A 225 -19.88 -4.30 -11.86
N ASP A 226 -19.40 -3.11 -11.47
CA ASP A 226 -20.24 -2.02 -10.96
C ASP A 226 -20.70 -1.05 -12.08
N GLY A 227 -20.36 -1.30 -13.35
CA GLY A 227 -20.75 -0.43 -14.47
C GLY A 227 -20.04 0.94 -14.50
N LEU A 228 -18.89 1.04 -13.83
CA LEU A 228 -18.09 2.26 -13.62
C LEU A 228 -16.89 2.38 -14.58
N VAL A 229 -16.91 1.66 -15.70
CA VAL A 229 -15.81 1.65 -16.71
C VAL A 229 -15.46 3.02 -17.30
N HIS A 230 -16.35 4.01 -17.16
CA HIS A 230 -16.16 5.38 -17.64
C HIS A 230 -15.60 6.32 -16.56
N TRP A 231 -15.52 5.88 -15.31
CA TRP A 231 -14.97 6.68 -14.23
C TRP A 231 -13.44 6.61 -14.24
N PRO A 232 -12.72 7.74 -14.11
CA PRO A 232 -11.29 7.72 -13.94
C PRO A 232 -10.90 6.97 -12.66
N VAL A 233 -9.73 6.32 -12.71
CA VAL A 233 -9.15 5.61 -11.57
C VAL A 233 -7.91 6.35 -11.11
N LEU A 234 -7.90 6.69 -9.83
CA LEU A 234 -6.75 7.17 -9.09
C LEU A 234 -6.21 6.04 -8.21
N LEU A 235 -5.04 5.50 -8.56
CA LEU A 235 -4.28 4.58 -7.73
C LEU A 235 -3.23 5.38 -6.96
N ALA A 236 -3.41 5.54 -5.66
CA ALA A 236 -2.48 6.29 -4.83
C ALA A 236 -1.94 5.42 -3.71
N GLY A 237 -0.66 5.56 -3.39
CA GLY A 237 -0.12 4.89 -2.23
C GLY A 237 1.36 4.60 -2.22
N ASP A 238 1.88 4.17 -1.06
CA ASP A 238 3.18 3.56 -0.87
C ASP A 238 3.29 2.23 -1.63
N LEU A 239 3.71 2.36 -2.89
CA LEU A 239 3.96 1.21 -3.75
C LEU A 239 5.33 0.59 -3.49
N ASN A 240 6.12 1.12 -2.55
CA ASN A 240 7.49 0.68 -2.29
C ASN A 240 8.31 0.52 -3.58
N THR A 241 8.14 1.43 -4.54
CA THR A 241 8.85 1.42 -5.82
C THR A 241 9.41 2.80 -6.13
N GLN A 242 10.62 2.82 -6.70
CA GLN A 242 11.26 4.00 -7.27
C GLN A 242 11.02 4.06 -8.78
N PRO A 243 11.18 5.22 -9.43
CA PRO A 243 11.05 5.37 -10.89
C PRO A 243 11.98 4.51 -11.71
N SER A 244 13.14 4.20 -11.15
CA SER A 244 14.15 3.33 -11.77
C SER A 244 13.79 1.85 -11.69
N GLU A 245 12.84 1.45 -10.84
CA GLU A 245 12.49 0.03 -10.65
C GLU A 245 11.47 -0.45 -11.69
N ALA A 246 11.49 -1.76 -11.94
CA ALA A 246 10.65 -2.39 -12.95
C ALA A 246 9.14 -2.26 -12.65
N THR A 247 8.75 -2.26 -11.37
CA THR A 247 7.34 -2.11 -10.97
C THR A 247 6.76 -0.77 -11.45
N TYR A 248 7.45 0.34 -11.18
CA TYR A 248 7.07 1.67 -11.66
C TYR A 248 7.06 1.71 -13.20
N HIS A 249 8.14 1.23 -13.83
CA HIS A 249 8.28 1.25 -15.29
C HIS A 249 7.15 0.51 -15.98
N LEU A 250 6.76 -0.67 -15.50
CA LEU A 250 5.69 -1.46 -16.10
C LEU A 250 4.31 -0.86 -15.88
N LEU A 251 4.07 -0.14 -14.78
CA LEU A 251 2.84 0.62 -14.59
C LEU A 251 2.77 1.82 -15.53
N ALA A 252 3.85 2.61 -15.62
CA ALA A 252 3.86 3.87 -16.36
C ALA A 252 4.10 3.72 -17.86
N SER A 253 4.88 2.72 -18.27
CA SER A 253 5.39 2.57 -19.64
C SER A 253 5.60 1.10 -20.05
N PRO A 254 4.53 0.26 -20.01
CA PRO A 254 4.62 -1.19 -20.24
C PRO A 254 5.10 -1.58 -21.66
N HIS A 255 4.97 -0.68 -22.63
CA HIS A 255 5.43 -0.90 -24.01
C HIS A 255 6.88 -0.47 -24.25
N ILE A 256 7.49 0.27 -23.32
CA ILE A 256 8.91 0.60 -23.39
C ILE A 256 9.68 -0.59 -22.79
N PRO A 257 10.67 -1.16 -23.49
CA PRO A 257 11.45 -2.26 -22.95
C PRO A 257 12.11 -1.89 -21.62
N LEU A 258 12.05 -2.82 -20.66
CA LEU A 258 12.84 -2.73 -19.44
C LEU A 258 14.34 -2.67 -19.76
N SER A 259 15.07 -1.83 -19.04
CA SER A 259 16.53 -1.80 -19.06
C SER A 259 17.13 -3.14 -18.59
N LEU A 260 18.41 -3.37 -18.90
CA LEU A 260 19.11 -4.58 -18.47
C LEU A 260 19.11 -4.72 -16.94
N ALA A 261 19.37 -3.63 -16.21
CA ALA A 261 19.35 -3.61 -14.75
C ALA A 261 17.96 -3.99 -14.19
N GLN A 262 16.90 -3.35 -14.68
CA GLN A 262 15.53 -3.67 -14.24
C GLN A 262 15.14 -5.13 -14.51
N ARG A 263 15.57 -5.69 -15.66
CA ARG A 263 15.34 -7.11 -15.98
C ARG A 263 16.11 -8.03 -15.04
N GLN A 264 17.37 -7.70 -14.76
CA GLN A 264 18.21 -8.46 -13.84
C GLN A 264 17.63 -8.43 -12.42
N ASP A 265 17.22 -7.27 -11.91
CA ASP A 265 16.59 -7.14 -10.59
C ASP A 265 15.30 -7.98 -10.48
N LEU A 266 14.45 -8.00 -11.52
CA LEU A 266 13.29 -8.88 -11.56
C LEU A 266 13.67 -10.36 -11.59
N GLN A 267 14.70 -10.72 -12.34
CA GLN A 267 15.16 -12.09 -12.47
C GLN A 267 15.78 -12.62 -11.17
N GLU A 268 16.53 -11.79 -10.45
CA GLU A 268 17.14 -12.12 -9.16
C GLU A 268 16.10 -12.17 -8.03
N SER A 269 15.07 -11.32 -8.10
CA SER A 269 13.95 -11.33 -7.14
C SER A 269 12.88 -12.38 -7.44
N LEU A 270 12.99 -13.10 -8.56
CA LEU A 270 12.11 -14.22 -8.92
C LEU A 270 12.47 -15.46 -8.08
N VAL A 271 11.94 -15.52 -6.87
CA VAL A 271 12.14 -16.59 -5.90
C VAL A 271 10.81 -17.08 -5.32
N VAL A 272 10.81 -18.23 -4.64
CA VAL A 272 9.65 -18.74 -3.89
C VAL A 272 10.02 -18.87 -2.43
N HIS A 273 9.34 -18.12 -1.56
CA HIS A 273 9.52 -18.18 -0.11
C HIS A 273 8.63 -19.27 0.51
N ASN A 274 9.10 -19.93 1.57
CA ASN A 274 8.35 -21.00 2.26
C ASN A 274 6.96 -20.57 2.77
N SER A 275 6.72 -19.27 2.93
CA SER A 275 5.44 -18.73 3.38
C SER A 275 4.32 -18.93 2.37
N VAL A 276 4.62 -19.15 1.08
CA VAL A 276 3.60 -19.36 0.04
C VAL A 276 2.71 -20.56 0.39
N GLU A 277 3.27 -21.60 1.01
CA GLU A 277 2.52 -22.77 1.46
C GLU A 277 1.50 -22.43 2.56
N LYS A 278 1.76 -21.35 3.31
CA LYS A 278 0.93 -20.86 4.42
C LYS A 278 -0.25 -19.98 3.94
N ILE A 279 -0.33 -19.65 2.64
CA ILE A 279 -1.45 -18.86 2.11
C ILE A 279 -2.73 -19.72 2.18
N PRO A 280 -3.78 -19.27 2.89
CA PRO A 280 -5.06 -19.96 2.92
C PRO A 280 -5.70 -20.08 1.53
N LEU A 281 -6.60 -21.03 1.33
CA LEU A 281 -7.31 -21.18 0.05
C LEU A 281 -8.40 -20.13 -0.15
N ILE A 282 -8.97 -19.60 0.93
CA ILE A 282 -10.07 -18.65 0.86
C ILE A 282 -9.62 -17.35 1.53
N PRO A 283 -9.88 -16.18 0.93
CA PRO A 283 -9.57 -14.91 1.57
C PRO A 283 -10.34 -14.77 2.89
N PRO A 284 -9.75 -14.11 3.89
CA PRO A 284 -10.48 -13.78 5.11
C PRO A 284 -11.65 -12.84 4.78
N CYS A 285 -12.71 -12.90 5.60
CA CYS A 285 -13.91 -12.10 5.39
C CYS A 285 -13.55 -10.60 5.49
N SER A 286 -13.73 -9.88 4.39
CA SER A 286 -13.44 -8.46 4.31
C SER A 286 -14.60 -7.65 4.90
N SER A 287 -14.37 -6.93 6.00
CA SER A 287 -15.32 -5.90 6.46
C SER A 287 -14.74 -4.52 6.17
N THR A 288 -15.42 -3.74 5.33
CA THR A 288 -15.21 -2.30 5.25
C THR A 288 -16.06 -1.64 6.33
N GLN A 289 -15.50 -0.65 7.02
CA GLN A 289 -16.24 0.10 8.03
C GLN A 289 -16.30 1.57 7.63
N THR A 290 -17.53 2.08 7.53
CA THR A 290 -17.84 3.50 7.44
C THR A 290 -18.36 3.91 8.81
N THR A 291 -17.55 4.58 9.62
CA THR A 291 -17.96 5.02 10.96
C THR A 291 -18.21 6.53 10.98
N VAL A 292 -19.40 6.91 11.46
CA VAL A 292 -19.69 8.23 12.03
C VAL A 292 -19.63 8.04 13.56
N PRO A 293 -18.73 8.68 14.32
CA PRO A 293 -18.65 8.42 15.75
C PRO A 293 -19.86 9.01 16.48
N ASP A 294 -20.68 8.16 17.09
CA ASP A 294 -21.68 8.55 18.08
C ASP A 294 -21.02 8.58 19.48
N LEU A 295 -20.90 9.77 20.05
CA LEU A 295 -20.30 10.01 21.38
C LEU A 295 -21.36 9.79 22.47
N SER A 296 -21.92 8.58 22.59
CA SER A 296 -22.77 8.25 23.74
C SER A 296 -22.97 6.75 23.97
N ALA A 297 -22.05 6.09 24.68
CA ALA A 297 -22.43 4.90 25.45
C ALA A 297 -21.44 4.58 26.58
N SER A 298 -22.01 4.52 27.77
CA SER A 298 -21.40 4.33 29.08
C SER A 298 -20.70 2.98 29.24
N ALA A 299 -19.66 3.01 30.07
CA ALA A 299 -18.97 1.87 30.62
C ALA A 299 -19.92 0.82 31.20
N ASN A 300 -19.65 -0.46 30.94
CA ASN A 300 -20.01 -1.52 31.86
C ASN A 300 -18.92 -2.59 31.93
N SER A 301 -18.49 -2.80 33.17
CA SER A 301 -17.52 -3.76 33.67
C SER A 301 -18.06 -5.19 33.56
N GLY A 302 -17.25 -6.12 33.06
CA GLY A 302 -17.58 -7.54 32.96
C GLY A 302 -16.33 -8.42 33.08
N THR A 303 -16.09 -8.83 34.32
CA THR A 303 -15.21 -9.84 34.91
C THR A 303 -14.48 -10.85 34.01
N SER A 304 -13.18 -10.98 34.26
CA SER A 304 -12.19 -11.87 33.66
C SER A 304 -12.14 -13.28 34.28
N THR A 305 -11.83 -14.29 33.45
CA THR A 305 -11.23 -15.57 33.88
C THR A 305 -10.09 -15.96 32.90
N PRO A 306 -8.95 -16.53 33.36
CA PRO A 306 -7.65 -16.39 32.71
C PRO A 306 -7.24 -17.57 31.81
N GLY A 307 -6.47 -17.32 30.76
CA GLY A 307 -5.89 -18.38 29.93
C GLY A 307 -4.87 -17.92 28.90
N GLN A 308 -3.60 -18.24 29.18
CA GLN A 308 -2.46 -18.39 28.27
C GLN A 308 -1.78 -17.14 27.69
N ILE A 309 -0.74 -16.72 28.43
CA ILE A 309 0.40 -15.93 27.99
C ILE A 309 1.09 -16.66 26.83
N LYS A 310 1.05 -16.09 25.61
CA LYS A 310 1.99 -16.42 24.54
C LYS A 310 3.20 -15.50 24.68
N THR A 311 4.36 -16.10 24.92
CA THR A 311 5.66 -15.44 25.00
C THR A 311 6.00 -14.76 23.68
N ALA A 312 6.41 -13.50 23.79
CA ALA A 312 6.86 -12.64 22.71
C ALA A 312 8.26 -13.02 22.25
N GLU A 313 8.40 -14.08 21.46
CA GLU A 313 9.65 -14.42 20.76
C GLU A 313 9.30 -14.96 19.37
N GLU A 314 9.11 -14.03 18.44
CA GLU A 314 9.29 -14.21 16.99
C GLU A 314 9.30 -12.79 16.39
N LYS A 315 10.30 -12.00 16.77
CA LYS A 315 10.75 -10.89 15.92
C LYS A 315 11.78 -11.48 14.97
N GLU A 316 11.38 -11.72 13.73
CA GLU A 316 12.33 -11.88 12.63
C GLU A 316 13.12 -10.57 12.53
N GLU A 317 14.29 -10.50 13.17
CA GLU A 317 15.31 -9.52 12.85
C GLU A 317 15.90 -9.95 11.49
N ASP A 318 15.29 -9.52 10.38
CA ASP A 318 15.94 -9.57 9.07
C ASP A 318 17.09 -8.57 9.12
N HIS A 319 18.28 -9.10 9.38
CA HIS A 319 19.54 -8.38 9.29
C HIS A 319 19.76 -8.02 7.80
N ASP A 320 20.31 -6.84 7.52
CA ASP A 320 20.78 -6.47 6.18
C ASP A 320 21.86 -7.47 5.74
N ASP A 321 21.44 -8.58 5.11
CA ASP A 321 22.33 -9.60 4.59
C ASP A 321 22.96 -9.07 3.29
N LYS A 322 24.23 -8.67 3.45
CA LYS A 322 25.16 -8.26 2.39
C LYS A 322 25.73 -9.44 1.58
N ASP A 323 25.21 -10.65 1.78
CA ASP A 323 25.69 -11.85 1.08
C ASP A 323 24.76 -12.24 -0.06
N ASP A 324 25.34 -12.55 -1.23
CA ASP A 324 24.72 -13.03 -2.48
C ASP A 324 24.05 -14.41 -2.37
N LYS A 325 23.70 -14.86 -1.17
CA LYS A 325 22.91 -16.08 -0.98
C LYS A 325 21.44 -15.74 -1.15
N ILE A 326 20.71 -16.62 -1.84
CA ILE A 326 19.24 -16.58 -1.90
C ILE A 326 18.73 -16.27 -0.48
N ALA A 327 17.88 -15.26 -0.35
CA ALA A 327 17.35 -14.80 0.94
C ALA A 327 16.88 -15.99 1.77
N ALA A 328 17.08 -15.94 3.10
CA ALA A 328 16.71 -17.04 3.98
C ALA A 328 15.27 -17.52 3.69
N ASN A 329 15.07 -18.83 3.70
CA ASN A 329 13.78 -19.48 3.41
C ASN A 329 13.23 -19.29 1.97
N CYS A 330 14.05 -18.83 1.03
CA CYS A 330 13.72 -18.80 -0.39
C CYS A 330 14.40 -19.93 -1.17
N ARG A 331 13.76 -20.34 -2.26
CA ARG A 331 14.32 -21.20 -3.30
C ARG A 331 14.03 -20.62 -4.69
N SER A 332 14.74 -21.08 -5.71
CA SER A 332 14.37 -20.80 -7.09
C SER A 332 13.01 -21.43 -7.43
N PRO A 333 12.24 -20.85 -8.38
CA PRO A 333 11.04 -21.48 -8.91
C PRO A 333 11.36 -22.84 -9.54
N MET A 334 10.43 -23.77 -9.45
CA MET A 334 10.58 -25.11 -10.02
C MET A 334 10.54 -25.06 -11.55
N LEU A 335 11.46 -25.78 -12.19
CA LEU A 335 11.61 -25.82 -13.66
C LEU A 335 10.39 -26.41 -14.38
N ASP A 336 9.60 -27.22 -13.69
CA ASP A 336 8.36 -27.82 -14.19
C ASP A 336 7.16 -26.84 -14.19
N GLY A 337 7.35 -25.60 -13.70
CA GLY A 337 6.31 -24.58 -13.63
C GLY A 337 5.26 -24.82 -12.55
N SER A 338 5.49 -25.77 -11.63
CA SER A 338 4.53 -26.12 -10.57
C SER A 338 4.26 -25.00 -9.57
N ASP A 339 5.14 -24.01 -9.46
CA ASP A 339 4.91 -22.80 -8.66
C ASP A 339 3.98 -21.78 -9.33
N GLY A 340 3.82 -21.88 -10.66
CA GLY A 340 2.97 -20.97 -11.44
C GLY A 340 3.51 -19.54 -11.58
N LEU A 341 4.73 -19.23 -11.14
CA LEU A 341 5.35 -17.91 -11.33
C LEU A 341 5.74 -17.71 -12.80
N PRO A 342 5.19 -16.70 -13.51
CA PRO A 342 5.64 -16.36 -14.84
C PRO A 342 7.12 -16.00 -14.92
N THR A 343 7.75 -16.27 -16.07
CA THR A 343 9.05 -15.68 -16.39
C THR A 343 8.93 -14.15 -16.47
N VAL A 344 10.06 -13.44 -16.34
CA VAL A 344 10.10 -11.98 -16.50
C VAL A 344 9.47 -11.54 -17.83
N ASP A 345 9.78 -12.22 -18.94
CA ASP A 345 9.18 -11.90 -20.24
C ASP A 345 7.67 -12.14 -20.29
N ARG A 346 7.18 -13.20 -19.64
CA ARG A 346 5.72 -13.41 -19.56
C ARG A 346 5.06 -12.36 -18.66
N LEU A 347 5.69 -11.96 -17.57
CA LEU A 347 5.18 -10.89 -16.69
C LEU A 347 5.09 -9.55 -17.44
N VAL A 348 6.12 -9.19 -18.21
CA VAL A 348 6.08 -7.99 -19.08
C VAL A 348 4.93 -8.07 -20.08
N LYS A 349 4.72 -9.24 -20.72
CA LYS A 349 3.59 -9.43 -21.64
C LYS A 349 2.24 -9.28 -20.94
N LEU A 350 2.08 -9.81 -19.73
CA LEU A 350 0.84 -9.64 -18.96
C LEU A 350 0.56 -8.14 -18.69
N TYR A 351 1.58 -7.35 -18.40
CA TYR A 351 1.42 -5.89 -18.30
C TYR A 351 1.00 -5.26 -19.63
N GLN A 352 1.57 -5.67 -20.75
CA GLN A 352 1.17 -5.15 -22.07
C GLN A 352 -0.26 -5.55 -22.45
N GLU A 353 -0.69 -6.75 -22.06
CA GLU A 353 -2.08 -7.22 -22.21
C GLU A 353 -3.03 -6.37 -21.34
N GLU A 354 -2.63 -6.06 -20.11
CA GLU A 354 -3.40 -5.15 -19.26
C GLU A 354 -3.36 -3.70 -19.75
N PHE A 355 -2.28 -3.21 -20.30
CA PHE A 355 -2.20 -1.84 -20.78
C PHE A 355 -2.10 -1.85 -22.30
N PRO A 356 -3.20 -2.09 -23.06
CA PRO A 356 -3.10 -2.33 -24.50
C PRO A 356 -2.76 -1.08 -25.33
N PHE A 357 -2.96 0.12 -24.77
CA PHE A 357 -2.75 1.39 -25.49
C PHE A 357 -1.64 2.25 -24.89
N GLN A 358 -1.67 2.42 -23.57
CA GLN A 358 -0.72 3.24 -22.83
C GLN A 358 -0.66 2.79 -21.37
N GLY A 359 0.43 3.13 -20.68
CA GLY A 359 0.55 2.95 -19.24
C GLY A 359 -0.24 4.00 -18.44
N ALA A 360 -0.14 3.90 -17.12
CA ALA A 360 -0.69 4.89 -16.20
C ALA A 360 0.13 6.19 -16.22
N MET A 361 -0.56 7.33 -16.15
CA MET A 361 0.09 8.61 -15.91
C MET A 361 0.49 8.67 -14.43
N SER A 362 1.71 9.11 -14.12
CA SER A 362 2.22 9.11 -12.75
C SER A 362 2.62 10.51 -12.26
N VAL A 363 2.48 10.74 -10.95
CA VAL A 363 2.90 11.93 -10.21
C VAL A 363 3.61 11.49 -8.93
N TYR A 364 4.88 11.90 -8.79
CA TYR A 364 5.72 11.65 -7.61
C TYR A 364 5.81 10.17 -7.19
N ASP A 365 5.71 9.20 -8.10
CA ASP A 365 5.97 7.78 -7.79
C ASP A 365 4.89 7.07 -6.95
N TYR A 366 4.03 7.83 -6.27
CA TYR A 366 2.98 7.34 -5.38
C TYR A 366 1.57 7.62 -5.87
N VAL A 367 1.38 8.39 -6.94
CA VAL A 367 0.04 8.69 -7.48
C VAL A 367 0.00 8.36 -8.97
N PHE A 368 -0.87 7.42 -9.33
CA PHE A 368 -1.10 6.99 -10.69
C PHE A 368 -2.54 7.24 -11.10
N ILE A 369 -2.73 7.72 -12.31
CA ILE A 369 -4.02 7.77 -12.98
C ILE A 369 -3.99 6.67 -14.04
N LEU A 370 -4.82 5.64 -13.83
CA LEU A 370 -4.90 4.56 -14.81
C LEU A 370 -5.56 5.07 -16.09
N PRO A 371 -5.14 4.57 -17.27
CA PRO A 371 -5.81 4.90 -18.51
C PRO A 371 -7.26 4.41 -18.49
N SER A 372 -8.07 4.98 -19.39
CA SER A 372 -9.45 4.56 -19.63
C SER A 372 -9.57 3.04 -19.74
N HIS A 373 -10.66 2.51 -19.20
CA HIS A 373 -10.91 1.07 -19.23
C HIS A 373 -10.90 0.55 -20.68
N PRO A 374 -10.20 -0.57 -20.99
CA PRO A 374 -10.05 -1.04 -22.38
C PRO A 374 -11.34 -1.36 -23.11
N SER A 375 -12.42 -1.69 -22.39
CA SER A 375 -13.75 -1.95 -22.98
C SER A 375 -14.52 -0.67 -23.36
N LEU A 376 -14.03 0.51 -23.00
CA LEU A 376 -14.69 1.76 -23.35
C LEU A 376 -14.55 2.02 -24.86
N SER A 377 -15.69 2.13 -25.56
CA SER A 377 -15.71 2.43 -26.99
C SER A 377 -15.00 3.74 -27.33
N LEU A 378 -14.23 3.75 -28.42
CA LEU A 378 -13.61 4.95 -29.02
C LEU A 378 -14.62 6.05 -29.38
N THR A 379 -15.92 5.72 -29.45
CA THR A 379 -16.99 6.68 -29.77
C THR A 379 -17.54 7.41 -28.54
N ARG A 380 -17.20 6.97 -27.32
CA ARG A 380 -17.65 7.62 -26.08
C ARG A 380 -16.62 8.65 -25.67
N LYS A 381 -17.06 9.89 -25.37
CA LYS A 381 -16.19 10.94 -24.84
C LYS A 381 -15.50 10.39 -23.57
N GLN A 382 -14.18 10.29 -23.61
CA GLN A 382 -13.39 9.85 -22.47
C GLN A 382 -13.33 10.97 -21.44
N VAL A 383 -13.35 10.60 -20.16
CA VAL A 383 -13.08 11.55 -19.07
C VAL A 383 -11.59 11.83 -19.10
N GLU A 384 -11.24 13.09 -19.33
CA GLU A 384 -9.86 13.54 -19.30
C GLU A 384 -9.51 14.00 -17.88
N VAL A 385 -8.32 13.63 -17.42
CA VAL A 385 -7.79 14.02 -16.11
C VAL A 385 -6.46 14.68 -16.32
N ASP A 386 -6.38 15.95 -15.95
CA ASP A 386 -5.16 16.75 -16.04
C ASP A 386 -4.59 17.02 -14.66
N ILE A 387 -3.25 16.99 -14.55
CA ILE A 387 -2.56 17.40 -13.33
C ILE A 387 -2.23 18.88 -13.44
N THR A 388 -2.85 19.69 -12.59
CA THR A 388 -2.74 21.15 -12.65
C THR A 388 -1.74 21.69 -11.65
N LYS A 389 -1.57 21.02 -10.51
CA LYS A 389 -0.58 21.40 -9.48
C LYS A 389 0.03 20.17 -8.82
N VAL A 390 1.22 20.36 -8.27
CA VAL A 390 1.95 19.32 -7.55
C VAL A 390 2.57 19.92 -6.29
N ILE A 391 2.51 19.23 -5.15
CA ILE A 391 3.14 19.71 -3.91
C ILE A 391 4.65 19.50 -4.00
N CYS A 392 5.42 20.57 -3.84
CA CYS A 392 6.88 20.46 -3.92
C CYS A 392 7.40 19.44 -2.89
N PRO A 393 8.36 18.58 -3.27
CA PRO A 393 9.03 17.72 -2.30
C PRO A 393 9.77 18.60 -1.27
N PRO A 394 9.96 18.10 -0.03
CA PRO A 394 10.81 18.78 0.94
C PRO A 394 12.23 18.94 0.40
N HIS A 395 12.88 20.06 0.74
CA HIS A 395 14.28 20.27 0.40
C HIS A 395 15.15 19.24 1.16
N PRO A 396 16.25 18.72 0.59
CA PRO A 396 17.12 17.78 1.29
C PRO A 396 17.57 18.24 2.69
N ASP A 397 17.81 19.54 2.88
CA ASP A 397 18.20 20.12 4.18
C ASP A 397 17.07 20.11 5.22
N GLN A 398 15.82 19.92 4.78
CA GLN A 398 14.65 19.75 5.64
C GLN A 398 14.46 18.30 6.08
N LEU A 399 15.13 17.36 5.41
CA LEU A 399 15.04 15.94 5.74
C LEU A 399 16.08 15.60 6.82
N GLY A 400 15.63 14.85 7.83
CA GLY A 400 16.54 14.30 8.83
C GLY A 400 17.49 13.26 8.23
N LYS A 401 18.59 12.96 8.95
CA LYS A 401 19.44 11.82 8.60
C LYS A 401 18.69 10.52 8.92
N GLY A 402 18.32 9.73 7.91
CA GLY A 402 17.52 8.52 8.12
C GLY A 402 17.16 7.81 6.82
N LEU A 403 16.20 6.90 6.90
CA LEU A 403 15.44 6.39 5.76
C LEU A 403 14.18 7.25 5.54
N PRO A 404 13.62 7.27 4.31
CA PRO A 404 14.17 6.66 3.09
C PRO A 404 15.47 7.29 2.60
N ARG A 405 16.21 6.53 1.81
CA ARG A 405 17.33 7.03 1.01
C ARG A 405 17.17 6.51 -0.41
N LYS A 406 17.50 7.37 -1.37
CA LYS A 406 17.59 7.01 -2.79
C LYS A 406 18.38 5.71 -2.93
N GLU A 407 17.89 4.78 -3.75
CA GLU A 407 18.49 3.47 -4.03
C GLU A 407 18.59 2.50 -2.82
N VAL A 408 18.09 2.88 -1.63
CA VAL A 408 18.11 2.00 -0.43
C VAL A 408 16.72 1.56 -0.02
N CYS A 409 15.78 2.52 0.10
CA CYS A 409 14.41 2.24 0.49
C CYS A 409 13.47 3.13 -0.31
N ALA A 410 12.42 2.53 -0.85
CA ALA A 410 11.44 3.19 -1.69
C ALA A 410 10.21 3.70 -0.91
N SER A 411 10.11 3.48 0.41
CA SER A 411 9.01 4.02 1.22
C SER A 411 9.34 5.44 1.66
N ASP A 412 8.59 6.43 1.19
CA ASP A 412 8.70 7.78 1.71
C ASP A 412 7.61 8.10 2.74
N HIS A 413 8.04 8.41 3.97
CA HIS A 413 7.14 8.88 5.02
C HIS A 413 6.78 10.37 4.84
N VAL A 414 6.89 10.85 3.59
CA VAL A 414 6.64 12.22 3.18
C VAL A 414 5.30 12.23 2.47
N ALA A 415 4.39 13.10 2.90
CA ALA A 415 3.14 13.22 2.15
C ALA A 415 3.44 13.77 0.75
N VAL A 416 2.90 13.17 -0.30
CA VAL A 416 2.93 13.75 -1.65
C VAL A 416 1.50 14.01 -2.11
N GLY A 417 1.35 14.86 -3.13
CA GLY A 417 0.03 15.31 -3.53
C GLY A 417 0.04 16.09 -4.82
N CYS A 418 -1.11 16.08 -5.47
CA CYS A 418 -1.36 16.75 -6.71
C CYS A 418 -2.75 17.36 -6.73
N GLU A 419 -2.98 18.29 -7.64
CA GLU A 419 -4.28 18.82 -7.99
C GLU A 419 -4.66 18.29 -9.36
N LEU A 420 -5.86 17.74 -9.45
CA LEU A 420 -6.42 17.15 -10.65
C LEU A 420 -7.57 18.03 -11.16
N ASP A 421 -7.65 18.25 -12.45
CA ASP A 421 -8.84 18.78 -13.11
C ASP A 421 -9.49 17.64 -13.90
N ILE A 422 -10.73 17.30 -13.54
CA ILE A 422 -11.47 16.19 -14.18
C ILE A 422 -12.51 16.78 -15.13
N MET A 423 -12.31 16.53 -16.42
CA MET A 423 -13.14 17.04 -17.51
C MET A 423 -14.12 15.95 -17.96
N TRP A 424 -15.37 16.10 -17.52
CA TRP A 424 -16.45 15.13 -17.73
C TRP A 424 -17.07 15.14 -19.14
#